data_AF-A0A1S2WV73-F1
#
_entry.id   AF-A0A1S2WV73-F1
#
_cell.length_a   1.000
_cell.length_b   1.000
_cell.length_c   1.000
_cell.angle_alpha   90.00
_cell.angle_beta   90.00
_cell.angle_gamma   90.00
#
_symmetry.space_group_name_H-M   'P 1'
#
loop_
_entity.id
_entity.type
_entity.pdbx_description
1 polymer ?
#
loop_
_entity_poly.entity_id
_entity_poly.type
_entity_poly.pdbx_seq_one_letter_code
_entity_poly.pdbx_strand_id
1 'polypeptide(L)'
;MSNQLNVHLKDIHIGYLKKQGSKLSFNYSKEYLDLENAQPISISIPLSEIEYEHNVVHPFFSGLLPDEPARSRLAKYLHISNKNTFELLKAIGGECSI
;
A
#
# COMPACT_ATOMS: atom_id res chain seq x y z
N MET A 1 17.10 -4.03 4.56
CA MET A 1 16.09 -3.13 3.97
C MET A 1 14.73 -3.71 4.26
N SER A 2 13.89 -3.01 5.01
CA SER A 2 12.53 -3.48 5.32
C SER A 2 11.64 -3.31 4.09
N ASN A 3 11.33 -4.42 3.43
CA ASN A 3 10.43 -4.48 2.26
C ASN A 3 8.96 -4.59 2.69
N GLN A 4 8.57 -3.89 3.75
CA GLN A 4 7.22 -3.93 4.32
C GLN A 4 6.80 -2.52 4.73
N LEU A 5 5.55 -2.17 4.46
CA LEU A 5 4.89 -0.94 4.88
C LEU A 5 3.66 -1.28 5.71
N ASN A 6 3.43 -0.49 6.75
CA ASN A 6 2.18 -0.55 7.51
C ASN A 6 1.12 0.23 6.74
N VAL A 7 -0.05 -0.36 6.58
CA VAL A 7 -1.18 0.26 5.88
C VAL A 7 -2.21 0.62 6.92
N HIS A 8 -2.55 1.90 6.97
CA HIS A 8 -3.57 2.43 7.87
C HIS A 8 -4.78 2.89 7.06
N LEU A 9 -5.98 2.60 7.55
CA LEU A 9 -7.24 3.09 7.01
C LEU A 9 -7.97 3.84 8.11
N LYS A 10 -8.25 5.13 7.91
CA LYS A 10 -8.91 5.98 8.92
C LYS A 10 -8.22 5.90 10.30
N ASP A 11 -6.88 6.00 10.31
CA ASP A 11 -6.03 5.87 11.52
C ASP A 11 -5.91 4.45 12.12
N ILE A 12 -6.63 3.47 11.59
CA ILE A 12 -6.57 2.08 12.06
C ILE A 12 -5.55 1.29 11.24
N HIS A 13 -4.63 0.61 11.91
CA HIS A 13 -3.71 -0.32 11.25
C HIS A 13 -4.47 -1.53 10.71
N ILE A 14 -4.58 -1.62 9.39
CA ILE A 14 -5.35 -2.68 8.75
C ILE A 14 -4.50 -3.88 8.33
N GLY A 15 -3.19 -3.70 8.17
CA GLY A 15 -2.34 -4.74 7.63
C GLY A 15 -1.01 -4.24 7.08
N TYR A 16 -0.34 -5.12 6.33
CA TYR A 16 1.02 -4.93 5.89
C TYR A 16 1.14 -5.14 4.38
N LEU A 17 1.69 -4.13 3.69
CA LEU A 17 2.08 -4.25 2.30
C LEU A 17 3.53 -4.68 2.22
N LYS A 18 3.79 -5.87 1.67
CA LYS A 18 5.11 -6.44 1.44
C LYS A 18 5.53 -6.27 -0.01
N LYS A 19 6.82 -6.10 -0.24
CA LYS A 19 7.44 -6.10 -1.57
C LYS A 19 8.41 -7.27 -1.71
N GLN A 20 8.16 -8.15 -2.66
CA GLN A 20 9.07 -9.24 -3.01
C GLN A 20 9.57 -9.04 -4.44
N GLY A 21 10.78 -8.49 -4.58
CA GLY A 21 11.34 -8.08 -5.87
C GLY A 21 10.49 -7.00 -6.53
N SER A 22 9.89 -7.30 -7.68
CA SER A 22 8.96 -6.42 -8.41
C SER A 22 7.49 -6.67 -8.06
N LYS A 23 7.19 -7.68 -7.24
CA LYS A 23 5.83 -8.04 -6.83
C LYS A 23 5.47 -7.38 -5.50
N LEU A 24 4.19 -7.04 -5.38
CA LEU A 24 3.58 -6.49 -4.19
C LEU A 24 2.65 -7.53 -3.61
N SER A 25 2.63 -7.69 -2.29
CA SER A 25 1.66 -8.54 -1.61
C SER A 25 1.07 -7.80 -0.42
N PHE A 26 -0.22 -7.96 -0.18
CA PHE A 26 -0.90 -7.30 0.94
C PHE A 26 -1.57 -8.33 1.83
N ASN A 27 -1.43 -8.19 3.14
CA ASN A 27 -2.08 -9.06 4.10
C ASN A 27 -2.70 -8.23 5.22
N TYR A 28 -3.95 -8.54 5.56
CA TYR A 28 -4.64 -7.91 6.68
C TYR A 28 -4.03 -8.36 8.01
N SER A 29 -3.98 -7.44 8.97
CA SER A 29 -3.60 -7.78 10.34
C SER A 29 -4.73 -8.60 10.98
N LYS A 30 -4.37 -9.62 11.77
CA LYS A 30 -5.35 -10.40 12.54
C LYS A 30 -6.19 -9.51 13.45
N GLU A 31 -5.57 -8.52 14.07
CA GLU A 31 -6.25 -7.54 14.92
C GLU A 31 -7.32 -6.77 14.14
N TYR A 32 -7.08 -6.46 12.87
CA TYR A 32 -8.05 -5.77 12.04
C TYR A 32 -9.20 -6.67 11.61
N LEU A 33 -8.90 -7.94 11.27
CA LEU A 33 -9.92 -8.92 10.90
C LEU A 33 -10.83 -9.30 12.07
N ASP A 34 -10.32 -9.18 13.31
CA ASP A 34 -11.08 -9.41 14.55
C ASP A 34 -12.01 -8.23 14.91
N LEU A 35 -11.85 -7.06 14.27
CA LEU A 35 -12.73 -5.92 14.51
C LEU A 35 -14.12 -6.20 13.94
N GLU A 36 -15.15 -6.02 14.78
CA GLU A 36 -16.56 -6.14 14.38
C GLU A 36 -16.95 -5.16 13.26
N ASN A 37 -16.26 -4.01 13.19
CA ASN A 37 -16.44 -2.98 12.18
C ASN A 37 -15.33 -2.96 11.12
N ALA A 38 -14.60 -4.08 10.95
CA ALA A 38 -13.59 -4.18 9.91
C ALA A 38 -14.21 -3.86 8.54
N GLN A 39 -13.55 -2.99 7.78
CA GLN A 39 -13.96 -2.64 6.42
C GLN A 39 -12.87 -3.04 5.42
N PRO A 40 -13.23 -3.59 4.26
CA PRO A 40 -12.25 -3.86 3.23
C PRO A 40 -11.65 -2.53 2.74
N ILE A 41 -10.33 -2.50 2.51
CA ILE A 41 -9.68 -1.29 1.97
C ILE A 41 -10.18 -0.96 0.56
N SER A 42 -10.62 -1.97 -0.19
CA SER A 42 -11.15 -1.82 -1.53
C SER A 42 -12.08 -2.97 -1.89
N ILE A 43 -12.96 -2.75 -2.85
CA ILE A 43 -13.85 -3.79 -3.36
C ILE A 43 -13.09 -4.96 -4.01
N SER A 44 -11.89 -4.70 -4.55
CA SER A 44 -11.01 -5.72 -5.11
C SER A 44 -10.18 -6.45 -4.07
N ILE A 45 -10.08 -5.91 -2.84
CA ILE A 45 -9.29 -6.47 -1.74
C ILE A 45 -10.24 -6.62 -0.54
N PRO A 46 -11.17 -7.60 -0.56
CA PRO A 46 -12.08 -7.82 0.55
C PRO A 46 -11.35 -8.22 1.84
N LEU A 47 -12.04 -8.26 2.98
CA LEU A 47 -11.42 -8.74 4.22
C LEU A 47 -11.12 -10.24 4.09
N SER A 48 -9.86 -10.61 4.19
CA SER A 48 -9.44 -12.02 4.14
C SER A 48 -8.17 -12.23 4.93
N GLU A 49 -8.06 -13.40 5.55
CA GLU A 49 -6.83 -13.89 6.19
C GLU A 49 -5.73 -14.25 5.17
N ILE A 50 -6.12 -14.43 3.91
CA ILE A 50 -5.23 -14.82 2.82
C ILE A 50 -4.42 -13.59 2.33
N GLU A 51 -3.15 -13.81 1.98
CA GLU A 51 -2.33 -12.80 1.33
C GLU A 51 -2.81 -12.52 -0.10
N TYR A 52 -3.03 -11.25 -0.42
CA TYR A 52 -3.35 -10.79 -1.76
C TYR A 52 -2.07 -10.64 -2.59
N GLU A 53 -2.08 -11.21 -3.78
CA GLU A 53 -0.96 -11.15 -4.71
C GLU A 53 -0.91 -9.85 -5.52
N HIS A 54 0.23 -9.59 -6.15
CA HIS A 54 0.53 -8.39 -6.93
C HIS A 54 -0.56 -8.03 -7.94
N ASN A 55 -1.16 -9.00 -8.61
CA ASN A 55 -2.16 -8.73 -9.65
C ASN A 55 -3.40 -7.97 -9.10
N VAL A 56 -3.74 -8.18 -7.83
CA VAL A 56 -4.88 -7.55 -7.17
C VAL A 56 -4.45 -6.29 -6.43
N VAL A 57 -3.31 -6.36 -5.75
CA VAL A 57 -2.76 -5.29 -4.91
C VAL A 57 -2.24 -4.12 -5.76
N HIS A 58 -1.49 -4.41 -6.82
CA HIS A 58 -0.86 -3.41 -7.66
C HIS A 58 -1.81 -2.35 -8.22
N PRO A 59 -2.95 -2.69 -8.88
CA PRO A 59 -3.84 -1.67 -9.43
C PRO A 59 -4.45 -0.76 -8.36
N PHE A 60 -4.82 -1.30 -7.20
CA PHE A 60 -5.34 -0.51 -6.09
C PHE A 60 -4.31 0.50 -5.58
N PHE A 61 -3.12 0.02 -5.23
CA PHE A 61 -2.05 0.85 -4.69
C PHE A 61 -1.46 1.81 -5.73
N SER A 62 -1.41 1.43 -7.01
CA SER A 62 -1.02 2.34 -8.09
C SER A 62 -2.04 3.45 -8.30
N GLY A 63 -3.32 3.23 -7.99
CA GLY A 63 -4.36 4.25 -8.03
C GLY A 63 -4.29 5.26 -6.87
N LEU A 64 -3.56 4.95 -5.80
CA LEU A 64 -3.26 5.90 -4.71
C LEU A 64 -2.12 6.86 -5.06
N LEU A 65 -1.32 6.53 -6.08
CA LEU A 65 -0.26 7.42 -6.52
C LEU A 65 -0.86 8.61 -7.26
N PRO A 66 -0.30 9.82 -7.09
CA PRO A 66 -0.75 10.98 -7.83
C PRO A 66 -0.50 10.78 -9.33
N ASP A 67 -1.33 11.37 -10.17
CA ASP A 67 -1.14 11.40 -11.62
C ASP A 67 0.09 12.21 -12.04
N GLU A 68 0.45 12.12 -13.32
CA GLU A 68 1.48 12.99 -13.90
C GLU A 68 0.95 14.43 -14.04
N PRO A 69 1.79 15.46 -13.80
CA PRO A 69 3.24 15.41 -13.58
C PRO A 69 3.66 15.21 -12.12
N ALA A 70 2.73 15.15 -11.16
CA ALA A 70 3.02 15.06 -9.74
C ALA A 70 3.82 13.80 -9.38
N ARG A 71 3.47 12.63 -9.97
CA ARG A 71 4.26 11.39 -9.83
C ARG A 71 5.73 11.57 -10.19
N SER A 72 5.99 12.20 -11.33
CA SER A 72 7.33 12.38 -11.87
C SER A 72 8.15 13.35 -11.00
N ARG A 73 7.50 14.41 -10.47
CA ARG A 73 8.12 15.32 -9.50
C ARG A 73 8.46 14.61 -8.20
N LEU A 74 7.54 13.81 -7.67
CA LEU A 74 7.76 13.05 -6.43
C LEU A 74 8.90 12.04 -6.58
N ALA A 75 8.90 11.28 -7.68
CA ALA A 75 9.98 10.35 -8.03
C ALA A 75 11.35 11.04 -8.09
N LYS A 76 11.42 12.21 -8.76
CA LYS A 76 12.64 13.02 -8.80
C LYS A 76 13.07 13.52 -7.43
N TYR A 77 12.12 14.07 -6.66
CA TYR A 77 12.39 14.61 -5.33
C TYR A 77 12.94 13.55 -4.37
N LEU A 78 12.43 12.32 -4.47
CA LEU A 78 12.83 11.20 -3.63
C LEU A 78 13.98 10.38 -4.20
N HIS A 79 14.48 10.72 -5.40
CA HIS A 79 15.51 9.97 -6.12
C HIS A 79 15.13 8.49 -6.38
N ILE A 80 13.83 8.23 -6.57
CA ILE A 80 13.26 6.91 -6.81
C ILE A 80 12.84 6.80 -8.28
N SER A 81 13.01 5.64 -8.92
CA SER A 81 12.50 5.45 -10.28
C SER A 81 10.97 5.55 -10.31
N ASN A 82 10.42 6.31 -11.25
CA ASN A 82 8.97 6.44 -11.42
C ASN A 82 8.21 5.11 -11.66
N LYS A 83 8.94 4.05 -12.03
CA LYS A 83 8.43 2.68 -12.20
C LYS A 83 8.29 1.91 -10.87
N ASN A 84 8.88 2.40 -9.78
CA ASN A 84 8.85 1.74 -8.47
C ASN A 84 7.67 2.22 -7.62
N THR A 85 6.47 1.72 -7.93
CA THR A 85 5.22 2.03 -7.22
C THR A 85 5.36 1.91 -5.70
N PHE A 86 5.97 0.83 -5.22
CA PHE A 86 6.17 0.61 -3.77
C PHE A 86 7.01 1.69 -3.09
N GLU A 87 8.08 2.14 -3.73
CA GLU A 87 9.00 3.11 -3.14
C GLU A 87 8.36 4.50 -3.13
N LEU A 88 7.58 4.82 -4.17
CA LEU A 88 6.76 6.03 -4.19
C LEU A 88 5.68 5.99 -3.10
N LEU A 89 5.00 4.86 -2.94
CA LEU A 89 4.02 4.64 -1.87
C LEU A 89 4.63 4.74 -0.48
N LYS A 90 5.81 4.15 -0.30
CA LYS A 90 6.58 4.25 0.94
C LYS A 90 6.87 5.71 1.30
N ALA A 91 7.17 6.53 0.31
CA ALA A 91 7.50 7.92 0.55
C ALA A 91 6.28 8.82 0.80
N ILE A 92 5.13 8.55 0.17
CA ILE A 92 3.89 9.33 0.43
C ILE A 92 3.10 8.81 1.63
N GLY A 93 3.13 7.51 1.89
CA GLY A 93 2.34 6.83 2.93
C GLY A 93 3.16 6.44 4.16
N GLY A 94 4.49 6.59 4.11
CA GLY A 94 5.36 6.25 5.24
C GLY A 94 5.38 7.31 6.34
N GLU A 95 5.05 8.57 6.06
CA GLU A 95 5.31 9.68 7.00
C GLU A 95 4.25 10.81 7.02
N CYS A 96 3.01 10.58 6.61
CA CYS A 96 1.94 11.58 6.77
C CYS A 96 0.70 11.01 7.48
N SER A 97 0.69 11.11 8.82
CA SER A 97 -0.52 11.59 9.50
C SER A 97 -0.79 13.00 8.98
N ILE A 98 -1.96 13.24 8.37
CA ILE A 98 -2.52 14.59 8.22
C ILE A 98 -3.88 14.64 8.90
#